data_AF-A0AAU5R8V3-F1
#
_entry.id   AF-A0AAU5R8V3-F1
#
_cell.length_a   1.000
_cell.length_b   1.000
_cell.length_c   1.000
_cell.angle_alpha   90.00
_cell.angle_beta   90.00
_cell.angle_gamma   90.00
#
_symmetry.space_group_name_H-M   'P 1'
#
loop_
_entity.id
_entity.type
_entity.pdbx_description
1 polymer ?
#
loop_
_entity_poly.entity_id
_entity_poly.type
_entity_poly.pdbx_seq_one_letter_code
_entity_poly.pdbx_strand_id
1 'polypeptide(L)'
;MSYDLAVWDGDRPFDNRAASSRYDELYERYLESDDVVVPPASRIMAYVEALVARYPDDVDHSVVWVSPPVIDEASGPIVYLLMSYGKAEEVSEYAAALAREQGLVCFDPQGECLRP
;
A
#
# COMPACT_ATOMS: atom_id res chain seq x y z
N MET A 1 -9.75 13.68 -5.98
CA MET A 1 -8.31 13.37 -6.17
C MET A 1 -7.89 12.49 -5.02
N SER A 2 -7.33 11.32 -5.31
CA SER A 2 -6.67 10.45 -4.34
C SER A 2 -5.16 10.55 -4.51
N TYR A 3 -4.44 10.15 -3.47
CA TYR A 3 -3.03 9.84 -3.53
C TYR A 3 -2.90 8.34 -3.27
N ASP A 4 -1.95 7.69 -3.91
CA ASP A 4 -1.88 6.24 -3.89
C ASP A 4 -0.48 5.77 -3.50
N LEU A 5 -0.39 4.67 -2.75
CA LEU A 5 0.87 4.00 -2.43
C LEU A 5 0.73 2.51 -2.68
N ALA A 6 1.76 1.91 -3.27
CA ALA A 6 1.90 0.47 -3.34
C ALA A 6 2.89 0.00 -2.28
N VAL A 7 2.48 -0.97 -1.46
CA VAL A 7 3.34 -1.56 -0.42
C VAL A 7 3.40 -3.06 -0.61
N TRP A 8 4.59 -3.64 -0.61
CA TRP A 8 4.75 -5.09 -0.75
C TRP A 8 5.84 -5.70 0.14
N ASP A 9 5.69 -7.00 0.38
CA ASP A 9 6.68 -7.86 1.04
C ASP A 9 7.65 -8.44 -0.01
N GLY A 10 8.93 -8.16 0.17
CA GLY A 10 9.99 -8.62 -0.74
C GLY A 10 11.26 -7.79 -0.59
N ASP A 11 12.29 -8.16 -1.36
CA ASP A 11 13.55 -7.43 -1.37
C ASP A 11 13.36 -6.02 -1.95
N ARG A 12 13.98 -5.03 -1.28
CA ARG A 12 13.96 -3.65 -1.75
C ARG A 12 14.67 -3.56 -3.12
N PRO A 13 14.00 -3.05 -4.16
CA PRO A 13 14.62 -2.82 -5.46
C PRO A 13 15.81 -1.86 -5.36
N PHE A 14 16.79 -2.04 -6.25
CA PHE A 14 18.02 -1.24 -6.26
C PHE A 14 17.77 0.24 -6.61
N ASP A 15 16.84 0.48 -7.53
CA ASP A 15 16.48 1.82 -8.00
C ASP A 15 14.98 1.93 -8.27
N ASN A 16 14.54 3.16 -8.57
CA ASN A 16 13.14 3.45 -8.87
C ASN A 16 12.63 2.70 -10.11
N ARG A 17 13.48 2.47 -11.11
CA ARG A 17 13.08 1.77 -12.34
C ARG A 17 12.77 0.31 -12.05
N ALA A 18 13.64 -0.36 -11.28
CA ALA A 18 13.41 -1.71 -10.82
C ALA A 18 12.17 -1.80 -9.90
N ALA A 19 11.92 -0.76 -9.09
CA ALA A 19 10.72 -0.66 -8.27
C ALA A 19 9.44 -0.55 -9.12
N SER A 20 9.42 0.31 -10.14
CA SER A 20 8.28 0.42 -11.06
C SER A 20 8.01 -0.91 -11.76
N SER A 21 9.03 -1.55 -12.33
CA SER A 21 8.86 -2.85 -12.99
C SER A 21 8.37 -3.94 -12.03
N ARG A 22 8.82 -3.92 -10.77
CA ARG A 22 8.36 -4.87 -9.75
C ARG A 22 6.92 -4.59 -9.34
N TYR A 23 6.55 -3.32 -9.21
CA TYR A 23 5.19 -2.89 -8.95
C TYR A 23 4.24 -3.37 -10.06
N ASP A 24 4.58 -3.13 -11.32
CA ASP A 24 3.75 -3.54 -12.47
C ASP A 24 3.48 -5.06 -12.46
N GLU A 25 4.53 -5.87 -12.24
CA GLU A 25 4.40 -7.33 -12.16
C GLU A 25 3.49 -7.78 -11.00
N LEU A 26 3.61 -7.14 -9.84
CA LEU A 26 2.79 -7.47 -8.67
C LEU A 26 1.34 -7.03 -8.88
N TYR A 27 1.12 -5.84 -9.45
CA TYR A 27 -0.21 -5.29 -9.71
C TYR A 27 -0.98 -6.17 -10.70
N GLU A 28 -0.39 -6.47 -11.87
CA GLU A 28 -0.98 -7.34 -12.89
C GLU A 28 -1.33 -8.72 -12.29
N ARG A 29 -0.44 -9.27 -11.46
CA ARG A 29 -0.59 -10.62 -10.93
C ARG A 29 -1.63 -10.75 -9.81
N TYR A 30 -1.72 -9.76 -8.93
CA TYR A 30 -2.45 -9.88 -7.66
C TYR A 30 -3.66 -8.94 -7.55
N LEU A 31 -3.69 -7.84 -8.30
CA LEU A 31 -4.68 -6.77 -8.14
C LEU A 31 -5.51 -6.50 -9.40
N GLU A 32 -4.99 -6.80 -10.61
CA GLU A 32 -5.73 -6.58 -11.87
C GLU A 32 -6.73 -7.70 -12.18
N SER A 33 -6.46 -8.93 -11.76
CA SER A 33 -7.29 -10.11 -12.08
C SER A 33 -8.19 -10.53 -10.93
N ASP A 34 -9.51 -10.43 -11.14
CA ASP A 34 -10.53 -10.94 -10.21
C ASP A 34 -10.61 -12.48 -10.16
N ASP A 35 -9.92 -13.18 -11.07
CA ASP A 35 -9.99 -14.64 -11.17
C ASP A 35 -9.14 -15.37 -10.11
N VAL A 36 -8.22 -14.66 -9.45
CA VAL A 36 -7.28 -15.24 -8.48
C VAL A 36 -7.26 -14.42 -7.18
N VAL A 37 -8.15 -14.78 -6.25
CA VAL A 37 -8.12 -14.24 -4.89
C VAL A 37 -7.00 -14.93 -4.10
N VAL A 38 -5.85 -14.26 -3.95
CA VAL A 38 -4.75 -14.72 -3.10
C VAL A 38 -4.86 -14.04 -1.74
N PRO A 39 -5.05 -14.77 -0.64
CA PRO A 39 -5.06 -14.17 0.69
C PRO A 39 -3.81 -13.32 0.94
N PRO A 40 -3.93 -12.15 1.57
CA PRO A 40 -2.78 -11.31 1.87
C PRO A 40 -1.73 -12.05 2.71
N ALA A 41 -0.46 -11.81 2.42
CA ALA A 41 0.65 -12.35 3.16
C ALA A 41 0.63 -11.81 4.60
N SER A 42 1.08 -12.61 5.57
CA SER A 42 0.98 -12.25 6.99
C SER A 42 1.65 -10.92 7.34
N ARG A 43 2.73 -10.53 6.63
CA ARG A 43 3.36 -9.20 6.83
C ARG A 43 2.50 -8.06 6.31
N ILE A 44 1.82 -8.26 5.18
CA ILE A 44 0.88 -7.27 4.63
C ILE A 44 -0.33 -7.12 5.55
N MET A 45 -0.86 -8.23 6.07
CA MET A 45 -1.94 -8.19 7.08
C MET A 45 -1.52 -7.39 8.31
N ALA A 46 -0.35 -7.68 8.89
CA ALA A 46 0.15 -6.97 10.07
C ALA A 46 0.39 -5.47 9.80
N TYR A 47 0.84 -5.13 8.59
CA TYR A 47 1.01 -3.75 8.15
C TYR A 47 -0.33 -3.01 8.05
N VAL A 48 -1.33 -3.62 7.40
CA VAL A 48 -2.68 -3.04 7.28
C VAL A 48 -3.34 -2.90 8.65
N GLU A 49 -3.24 -3.90 9.53
CA GLU A 49 -3.76 -3.83 10.90
C GLU A 49 -3.16 -2.65 11.68
N ALA A 50 -1.83 -2.44 11.56
CA ALA A 50 -1.15 -1.34 12.21
C ALA A 50 -1.53 0.04 11.61
N LEU A 51 -1.78 0.12 10.30
CA LEU A 51 -2.31 1.32 9.65
C LEU A 51 -3.72 1.63 10.15
N VAL A 52 -4.63 0.65 10.13
CA VAL A 52 -6.04 0.82 10.51
C VAL A 52 -6.18 1.10 12.01
N ALA A 53 -5.29 0.58 12.85
CA ALA A 53 -5.26 0.92 14.29
C ALA A 53 -5.00 2.42 14.54
N ARG A 54 -4.28 3.10 13.64
CA ARG A 54 -4.00 4.54 13.71
C ARG A 54 -5.01 5.36 12.91
N TYR A 55 -5.37 4.89 11.72
CA TYR A 55 -6.28 5.51 10.78
C TYR A 55 -7.43 4.55 10.48
N PRO A 56 -8.48 4.51 11.34
CA PRO A 56 -9.55 3.54 11.20
C PRO A 56 -10.27 3.62 9.85
N ASP A 57 -10.73 2.47 9.37
CA ASP A 57 -11.62 2.32 8.20
C ASP A 57 -13.00 2.98 8.37
N ASP A 58 -13.27 3.54 9.55
CA ASP A 58 -14.55 4.17 9.87
C ASP A 58 -14.74 5.49 9.11
N VAL A 59 -15.76 5.49 8.26
CA VAL A 59 -16.20 6.59 7.40
C VAL A 59 -16.58 7.85 8.19
N ASP A 60 -16.99 7.71 9.45
CA ASP A 60 -17.45 8.85 10.27
C ASP A 60 -16.29 9.60 10.95
N HIS A 61 -15.13 8.96 11.13
CA HIS A 61 -14.03 9.48 11.93
C HIS A 61 -12.73 9.74 11.15
N SER A 62 -12.53 9.09 9.99
CA SER A 62 -11.34 9.31 9.17
C SER A 62 -11.69 9.25 7.68
N VAL A 63 -11.74 10.42 7.03
CA VAL A 63 -11.82 10.53 5.56
C VAL A 63 -10.44 10.22 4.95
N VAL A 64 -9.68 9.27 5.53
CA VAL A 64 -8.33 8.95 5.09
C VAL A 64 -8.39 8.04 3.89
N TRP A 65 -9.04 6.89 4.02
CA TRP A 65 -9.10 5.88 2.97
C TRP A 65 -10.23 6.19 1.99
N VAL A 66 -9.96 6.10 0.70
CA VAL A 66 -10.95 6.28 -0.36
C VAL A 66 -11.75 5.00 -0.60
N SER A 67 -11.13 3.84 -0.35
CA SER A 67 -11.72 2.52 -0.51
C SER A 67 -11.52 1.68 0.78
N PRO A 68 -12.27 1.97 1.86
CA PRO A 68 -12.28 1.10 3.04
C PRO A 68 -13.17 -0.15 2.81
N PRO A 69 -12.86 -1.28 3.46
CA PRO A 69 -11.74 -1.47 4.37
C PRO A 69 -10.41 -1.67 3.61
N VAL A 70 -9.32 -1.11 4.13
CA VAL A 70 -8.00 -1.15 3.45
C VAL A 70 -7.52 -2.57 3.15
N ILE A 71 -7.95 -3.55 3.95
CA ILE A 71 -7.55 -4.96 3.76
C ILE A 71 -8.09 -5.58 2.47
N ASP A 72 -9.18 -5.06 1.91
CA ASP A 72 -9.76 -5.58 0.66
C ASP A 72 -8.92 -5.15 -0.56
N GLU A 73 -8.04 -4.16 -0.41
CA GLU A 73 -7.07 -3.72 -1.43
C GLU A 73 -5.73 -4.50 -1.34
N ALA A 74 -5.68 -5.56 -0.54
CA ALA A 74 -4.50 -6.41 -0.37
C ALA A 74 -4.70 -7.78 -1.02
N SER A 75 -3.64 -8.27 -1.68
CA SER A 75 -3.63 -9.61 -2.30
C SER A 75 -2.20 -10.13 -2.36
N GLY A 76 -2.00 -11.36 -1.89
CA GLY A 76 -0.68 -11.96 -1.79
C GLY A 76 0.34 -11.04 -1.10
N PRO A 77 1.49 -10.73 -1.72
CA PRO A 77 2.53 -9.93 -1.08
C PRO A 77 2.32 -8.42 -1.20
N ILE A 78 1.22 -7.91 -1.78
CA ILE A 78 1.03 -6.49 -2.07
C ILE A 78 -0.28 -5.95 -1.48
N VAL A 79 -0.28 -4.67 -1.10
CA VAL A 79 -1.47 -3.86 -0.82
C VAL A 79 -1.40 -2.54 -1.57
N TYR A 80 -2.54 -2.09 -2.09
CA TYR A 80 -2.69 -0.81 -2.78
C TYR A 80 -3.50 0.18 -1.92
N LEU A 81 -2.83 1.21 -1.41
CA LEU A 81 -3.43 2.17 -0.51
C LEU A 81 -3.98 3.35 -1.29
N LEU A 82 -5.31 3.51 -1.28
CA LEU A 82 -6.00 4.66 -1.85
C LEU A 82 -6.38 5.64 -0.73
N MET A 83 -5.75 6.82 -0.70
CA MET A 83 -6.00 7.82 0.35
C MET A 83 -6.51 9.15 -0.20
N SER A 84 -7.29 9.87 0.60
CA SER A 84 -7.82 11.18 0.25
C SER A 84 -6.69 12.21 0.21
N TYR A 85 -6.71 13.08 -0.80
CA TYR A 85 -5.62 14.04 -1.01
C TYR A 85 -5.40 14.98 0.18
N GLY A 86 -6.46 15.35 0.91
CA GLY A 86 -6.36 16.25 2.07
C GLY A 86 -5.63 15.66 3.27
N LYS A 87 -5.44 14.33 3.30
CA LYS A 87 -4.68 13.62 4.34
C LYS A 87 -3.42 12.94 3.81
N ALA A 88 -3.20 12.99 2.50
CA ALA A 88 -2.14 12.26 1.82
C ALA A 88 -0.75 12.59 2.34
N GLU A 89 -0.41 13.84 2.62
CA GLU A 89 0.92 14.23 3.11
C GLU A 89 1.25 13.51 4.44
N GLU A 90 0.42 13.70 5.47
CA GLU A 90 0.60 13.07 6.78
C GLU A 90 0.56 11.53 6.71
N VAL A 91 -0.44 10.98 6.01
CA VAL A 91 -0.70 9.53 6.01
C VAL A 91 0.33 8.81 5.16
N SER A 92 0.74 9.36 4.02
CA SER A 92 1.77 8.74 3.16
C SER A 92 3.14 8.70 3.81
N GLU A 93 3.50 9.73 4.59
CA GLU A 93 4.75 9.75 5.36
C GLU A 93 4.74 8.67 6.45
N TYR A 94 3.64 8.57 7.20
CA TYR A 94 3.51 7.53 8.23
C TYR A 94 3.49 6.12 7.62
N ALA A 95 2.74 5.92 6.54
CA ALA A 95 2.66 4.65 5.83
C ALA A 95 4.04 4.18 5.34
N ALA A 96 4.80 5.06 4.69
CA ALA A 96 6.16 4.76 4.25
C ALA A 96 7.11 4.41 5.41
N ALA A 97 7.07 5.20 6.50
CA ALA A 97 7.89 4.94 7.68
C ALA A 97 7.56 3.59 8.33
N LEU A 98 6.27 3.28 8.48
CA LEU A 98 5.80 2.00 9.03
C LEU A 98 6.20 0.82 8.12
N ALA A 99 6.07 0.97 6.81
CA ALA A 99 6.49 -0.05 5.85
C ALA A 99 7.99 -0.36 6.01
N ARG A 100 8.82 0.69 6.11
CA ARG A 100 10.26 0.53 6.35
C ARG A 100 10.55 -0.18 7.67
N GLU A 101 9.87 0.19 8.76
CA GLU A 101 10.04 -0.44 10.07
C GLU A 101 9.70 -1.93 10.05
N GLN A 102 8.72 -2.33 9.24
CA GLN A 102 8.31 -3.72 9.06
C GLN A 102 9.11 -4.46 7.97
N GLY A 103 10.10 -3.80 7.35
CA GLY A 103 10.92 -4.38 6.29
C GLY A 103 10.17 -4.58 4.96
N LEU A 104 9.09 -3.83 4.74
CA LEU A 104 8.32 -3.79 3.50
C LEU A 104 8.88 -2.72 2.56
N VAL A 105 8.54 -2.85 1.28
CA VAL A 105 8.85 -1.85 0.27
C VAL A 105 7.65 -0.94 0.08
N CYS A 106 7.86 0.37 0.14
CA CYS A 106 6.85 1.38 -0.16
C CYS A 106 7.23 2.13 -1.43
N PHE A 107 6.29 2.23 -2.37
CA PHE A 107 6.47 2.87 -3.66
C PHE A 107 5.32 3.82 -3.92
N ASP A 108 5.64 4.95 -4.54
CA ASP A 108 4.68 5.93 -5.02
C ASP A 108 4.51 5.73 -6.54
N PRO A 109 3.37 5.16 -6.99
CA PRO A 109 3.10 4.96 -8.42
C PRO A 109 2.94 6.27 -9.19
N GLN A 110 2.49 7.35 -8.52
CA GLN A 110 2.28 8.65 -9.16
C GLN A 110 3.60 9.39 -9.36
N GLY A 111 4.53 9.24 -8.41
CA GLY A 111 5.89 9.79 -8.48
C GLY A 111 6.93 8.85 -9.08
N GLU A 112 6.54 7.61 -9.43
CA GLU A 112 7.42 6.52 -9.88
C GLU A 112 8.69 6.36 -9.03
N CYS A 113 8.56 6.44 -7.70
CA CYS A 113 9.72 6.42 -6.82
C CYS A 113 9.51 5.63 -5.52
N LEU A 114 10.60 5.06 -5.02
CA LEU A 114 10.62 4.45 -3.70
C LEU A 114 10.45 5.52 -2.63
N ARG A 115 9.56 5.25 -1.68
CA ARG A 115 9.40 6.09 -0.49
C ARG A 115 10.48 5.73 0.55
N PRO A 116 11.05 6.73 1.25
CA PRO A 116 12.16 6.55 2.17
C PRO A 116 11.78 5.95 3.54
#